data_AF-A0AAD7JV30-F1
#
_entry.id   AF-A0AAD7JV30-F1
#
_cell.length_a   1.000
_cell.length_b   1.000
_cell.length_c   1.000
_cell.angle_alpha   90.00
_cell.angle_beta   90.00
_cell.angle_gamma   90.00
#
_symmetry.space_group_name_H-M   'P 1'
#
loop_
_entity.id
_entity.type
_entity.pdbx_description
1 polymer ?
#
loop_
_entity_poly.entity_id
_entity_poly.type
_entity_poly.pdbx_seq_one_letter_code
_entity_poly.pdbx_strand_id
1 'polypeptide(L)'
;QRLSDLDTQINHHESIIQELNQQRSAILSELSLVTYPVLTLPPEVTAEIFKWCLDTDLRLFSGAAPLLLTRICRQWRALALSTPALWD
;
A
#
# COMPACT_ATOMS: atom_id res chain seq x y z
N GLN A 1 8.42 25.81 -42.09
CA GLN A 1 8.77 24.37 -42.15
C GLN A 1 9.06 23.82 -40.76
N ARG A 2 10.15 24.23 -40.09
CA ARG A 2 10.49 23.75 -38.73
C ARG A 2 9.43 23.93 -37.64
N LEU A 3 8.62 25.01 -37.70
CA LEU A 3 7.52 25.24 -36.76
C LEU A 3 6.43 24.16 -36.91
N SER A 4 6.04 23.85 -38.16
CA SER A 4 5.05 22.80 -38.48
C SER A 4 5.53 21.41 -38.05
N ASP A 5 6.83 21.14 -38.14
CA ASP A 5 7.41 19.88 -37.67
C ASP A 5 7.33 19.74 -36.14
N LEU A 6 7.51 20.87 -35.42
CA LEU A 6 7.35 20.91 -33.97
C LEU A 6 5.88 20.76 -33.56
N ASP A 7 4.95 21.43 -34.25
CA ASP A 7 3.51 21.30 -33.98
C ASP A 7 3.04 19.85 -34.18
N THR A 8 3.55 19.18 -35.23
CA THR A 8 3.26 17.77 -35.48
C THR A 8 3.78 16.87 -34.35
N GLN A 9 4.99 17.14 -33.85
CA GLN A 9 5.57 16.40 -32.72
C GLN A 9 4.81 16.66 -31.42
N ILE A 10 4.40 17.91 -31.16
CA ILE A 10 3.58 18.27 -29.99
C ILE A 10 2.27 17.50 -30.01
N ASN A 11 1.54 17.55 -31.12
CA ASN A 11 0.26 16.85 -31.27
C ASN A 11 0.41 15.34 -31.07
N HIS A 12 1.50 14.76 -31.58
CA HIS A 12 1.79 13.34 -31.39
C HIS A 12 2.04 13.00 -29.92
N HIS A 13 2.86 13.79 -29.23
CA HIS A 13 3.14 13.58 -27.82
C HIS A 13 1.92 13.81 -26.92
N GLU A 14 1.08 14.79 -27.24
CA GLU A 14 -0.19 15.02 -26.54
C GLU A 14 -1.11 13.81 -26.68
N SER A 15 -1.18 13.22 -27.87
CA SER A 15 -1.95 11.99 -28.11
C SER A 15 -1.43 10.82 -27.25
N ILE A 16 -0.12 10.64 -27.15
CA ILE A 16 0.49 9.61 -26.28
C ILE A 16 0.18 9.90 -24.79
N ILE A 17 0.28 11.15 -24.35
CA ILE A 17 -0.01 11.53 -22.96
C ILE A 17 -1.48 11.26 -22.62
N GLN A 18 -2.39 11.56 -23.54
CA GLN A 18 -3.82 11.27 -23.37
C GLN A 18 -4.07 9.78 -23.21
N GLU A 19 -3.49 8.96 -24.09
CA GLU A 19 -3.62 7.50 -24.03
C GLU A 19 -3.07 6.94 -22.71
N LEU A 20 -1.86 7.34 -22.30
CA LEU A 20 -1.28 6.89 -21.04
C LEU A 20 -2.09 7.32 -19.81
N ASN A 21 -2.67 8.52 -19.83
CA ASN A 21 -3.55 8.98 -18.76
C ASN A 21 -4.86 8.20 -18.70
N GLN A 22 -5.39 7.78 -19.84
CA GLN A 22 -6.58 6.92 -19.91
C GLN A 22 -6.28 5.51 -19.37
N GLN A 23 -5.14 4.93 -19.72
CA GLN A 23 -4.70 3.66 -19.14
C GLN A 23 -4.49 3.77 -17.63
N ARG A 24 -3.85 4.87 -17.17
CA ARG A 24 -3.66 5.15 -15.74
C ARG A 24 -5.00 5.24 -15.01
N SER A 25 -5.99 5.93 -15.57
CA SER A 25 -7.29 6.09 -14.92
C SER A 25 -8.06 4.77 -14.83
N ALA A 26 -7.98 3.92 -15.86
CA ALA A 26 -8.56 2.57 -15.83
C ALA A 26 -7.96 1.72 -14.71
N ILE A 27 -6.63 1.67 -14.60
CA ILE A 27 -5.93 0.93 -13.54
C ILE A 27 -6.31 1.47 -12.16
N LEU A 28 -6.33 2.79 -11.97
CA LEU A 28 -6.72 3.39 -10.70
C LEU A 28 -8.19 3.07 -10.33
N SER A 29 -9.08 3.05 -11.31
CA SER A 29 -10.47 2.65 -11.10
C SER A 29 -10.58 1.21 -10.64
N GLU A 30 -9.86 0.28 -11.28
CA GLU A 30 -9.81 -1.13 -10.88
C GLU A 30 -9.27 -1.30 -9.45
N LEU A 31 -8.14 -0.63 -9.14
CA LEU A 31 -7.54 -0.69 -7.81
C LEU A 31 -8.42 -0.08 -6.72
N SER A 32 -9.25 0.92 -7.05
CA SER A 32 -10.16 1.53 -6.08
C SER A 32 -11.26 0.59 -5.59
N LEU A 33 -11.60 -0.43 -6.39
CA LEU A 33 -12.56 -1.48 -6.01
C LEU A 33 -11.92 -2.51 -5.07
N VAL A 34 -10.59 -2.63 -5.08
CA VAL A 34 -9.85 -3.52 -4.18
C VAL A 34 -9.84 -2.90 -2.79
N THR A 35 -10.70 -3.41 -1.91
CA THR A 35 -10.66 -3.05 -0.49
C THR A 35 -9.52 -3.80 0.17
N TYR A 36 -8.64 -3.09 0.89
CA TYR A 36 -7.62 -3.70 1.72
C TYR A 36 -8.18 -3.83 3.13
N PRO A 37 -8.81 -4.97 3.50
CA PRO A 37 -9.69 -5.03 4.67
C PRO A 37 -8.92 -4.69 5.94
N VAL A 38 -7.66 -5.12 6.01
CA VAL A 38 -6.77 -4.90 7.15
C VAL A 38 -6.33 -3.44 7.36
N LEU A 39 -6.61 -2.55 6.40
CA LEU A 39 -6.47 -1.09 6.57
C LEU A 39 -7.80 -0.43 6.98
N THR A 40 -8.91 -1.12 6.79
CA THR A 40 -10.28 -0.64 7.08
C THR A 40 -10.90 -1.27 8.32
N LEU A 41 -10.28 -2.32 8.88
CA LEU A 41 -10.73 -2.96 10.11
C LEU A 41 -10.58 -1.99 11.30
N PRO A 42 -11.47 -2.07 12.30
CA PRO A 42 -11.26 -1.38 13.56
C PRO A 42 -9.90 -1.74 14.19
N PRO A 43 -9.24 -0.80 14.87
CA PRO A 43 -7.97 -1.04 15.55
C PRO A 43 -8.01 -2.24 16.50
N GLU A 44 -9.13 -2.44 17.21
CA GLU A 44 -9.32 -3.50 18.20
C GLU A 44 -9.32 -4.89 17.55
N VAL A 45 -10.02 -5.03 16.41
CA VAL A 45 -10.07 -6.28 15.64
C VAL A 45 -8.69 -6.60 15.05
N THR A 46 -8.01 -5.58 14.54
CA THR A 46 -6.66 -5.73 13.96
C THR A 46 -5.64 -6.12 15.03
N ALA A 47 -5.70 -5.50 16.21
CA ALA A 47 -4.84 -5.85 17.34
C ALA A 47 -5.10 -7.28 17.83
N GLU A 48 -6.35 -7.74 17.81
CA GLU A 48 -6.67 -9.12 18.16
C GLU A 48 -6.06 -10.10 17.15
N ILE A 49 -6.19 -9.83 15.84
CA ILE A 49 -5.53 -10.62 14.78
C ILE A 49 -4.01 -10.67 15.00
N PHE A 50 -3.36 -9.56 15.37
CA PHE A 50 -1.93 -9.53 15.62
C PHE A 50 -1.49 -10.48 16.74
N LYS A 51 -2.31 -10.67 17.78
CA LYS A 51 -2.00 -11.61 18.87
C LYS A 51 -1.98 -13.05 18.37
N TRP A 52 -2.86 -13.39 17.43
CA TRP A 52 -2.88 -14.72 16.78
C TRP A 52 -1.71 -14.94 15.82
N CYS A 53 -1.01 -13.88 15.41
CA CYS A 53 0.20 -13.97 14.59
C CYS A 53 1.48 -14.15 15.41
N LEU A 54 1.41 -14.14 16.74
CA LEU A 54 2.58 -14.31 17.59
C LEU A 54 3.13 -15.73 17.42
N ASP A 55 4.32 -15.83 16.83
CA ASP A 55 5.02 -17.09 16.71
C ASP A 55 5.75 -17.36 18.03
N THR A 56 5.25 -18.34 18.79
CA THR A 56 5.70 -18.63 20.15
C THR A 56 7.18 -19.00 20.21
N ASP A 57 7.73 -19.58 19.13
CA ASP A 57 9.08 -20.13 19.09
C ASP A 57 10.13 -19.14 18.56
N LEU A 58 9.71 -17.99 17.99
CA LEU A 58 10.58 -17.07 17.25
C LEU A 58 10.48 -15.60 17.68
N ARG A 59 9.95 -15.32 18.88
CA ARG A 59 9.63 -13.94 19.37
C ARG A 59 10.74 -12.89 19.23
N LEU A 60 12.01 -13.29 19.17
CA LEU A 60 13.18 -12.39 19.04
C LEU A 60 13.77 -12.35 17.62
N PHE A 61 13.26 -13.14 16.69
CA PHE A 61 13.69 -13.12 15.31
C PHE A 61 13.09 -11.91 14.59
N SER A 62 13.94 -11.12 13.91
CA SER A 62 13.47 -9.88 13.27
C SER A 62 12.47 -10.09 12.11
N GLY A 63 12.30 -11.35 11.67
CA GLY A 63 11.30 -11.78 10.69
C GLY A 63 10.02 -12.36 11.30
N ALA A 64 9.88 -12.42 12.63
CA ALA A 64 8.70 -12.92 13.30
C ALA A 64 7.89 -11.78 13.95
N ALA A 65 6.60 -12.02 14.20
CA ALA A 65 5.80 -11.13 15.03
C ALA A 65 6.34 -11.14 16.48
N PRO A 66 6.26 -10.01 17.21
CA PRO A 66 5.60 -8.76 16.82
C PRO A 66 6.45 -7.83 15.93
N LEU A 67 7.76 -8.05 15.83
CA LEU A 67 8.68 -7.15 15.12
C LEU A 67 8.35 -7.01 13.63
N LEU A 68 7.96 -8.10 12.96
CA LEU A 68 7.53 -8.10 11.56
C LEU A 68 6.35 -7.14 11.32
N LEU A 69 5.37 -7.15 12.23
CA LEU A 69 4.16 -6.32 12.13
C LEU A 69 4.50 -4.82 12.16
N THR A 70 5.58 -4.44 12.83
CA THR A 70 6.07 -3.04 12.89
C THR A 70 6.73 -2.54 11.61
N ARG A 71 6.92 -3.41 10.60
CA ARG A 71 7.66 -3.13 9.36
C ARG A 71 6.79 -3.12 8.10
N ILE A 72 5.49 -3.45 8.22
CA ILE A 72 4.58 -3.56 7.07
C ILE A 72 4.14 -2.18 6.58
N CYS A 73 3.54 -1.37 7.45
CA CYS A 73 3.16 0.01 7.14
C CYS A 73 3.11 0.89 8.40
N ARG A 74 2.96 2.21 8.23
CA ARG A 74 2.93 3.17 9.35
C ARG A 74 1.78 2.90 10.33
N GLN A 75 0.59 2.54 9.82
CA GLN A 75 -0.59 2.26 10.63
C GLN A 75 -0.41 1.01 11.50
N TRP A 76 0.08 -0.09 10.89
CA TRP A 76 0.36 -1.32 11.62
C TRP A 76 1.46 -1.13 12.66
N ARG A 77 2.51 -0.37 12.34
CA ARG A 77 3.56 0.00 13.29
C ARG A 77 3.00 0.72 14.50
N ALA A 78 2.19 1.75 14.28
CA ALA A 78 1.57 2.51 15.37
C ALA A 78 0.73 1.58 16.26
N LEU A 79 -0.13 0.75 15.65
CA LEU A 79 -1.00 -0.17 16.36
C LEU A 79 -0.24 -1.25 17.14
N ALA A 80 0.77 -1.87 16.52
CA ALA A 80 1.58 -2.90 17.17
C ALA A 80 2.34 -2.33 18.38
N LEU A 81 2.91 -1.12 18.25
CA LEU A 81 3.60 -0.45 19.36
C LEU A 81 2.64 0.03 20.45
N SER A 82 1.38 0.34 20.11
CA SER A 82 0.35 0.74 21.07
C SER A 82 -0.41 -0.44 21.70
N THR A 83 -0.04 -1.69 21.38
CA THR A 83 -0.70 -2.90 21.90
C THR A 83 0.28 -3.66 22.81
N PRO A 84 0.29 -3.40 24.13
CA PRO A 84 1.26 -3.99 25.07
C PRO A 84 1.30 -5.52 25.05
N ALA A 85 0.13 -6.17 24.92
CA ALA A 85 0.00 -7.63 24.91
C ALA A 85 0.76 -8.36 23.78
N LEU A 86 1.28 -7.65 22.78
CA LEU A 86 2.14 -8.22 21.74
C LEU A 86 3.60 -8.38 22.18
N TRP A 87 3.99 -7.74 23.29
CA TRP A 87 5.37 -7.62 23.77
C TRP A 87 5.61 -8.28 25.13
N ASP A 88 4.58 -8.94 25.68
CA ASP A 88 4.60 -9.67 26.95
C ASP A 88 5.14 -11.12 26.80
#